data_AF-A0A975SBQ4-F1
#
_entry.id   AF-A0A975SBQ4-F1
#
_cell.length_a   1.000
_cell.length_b   1.000
_cell.length_c   1.000
_cell.angle_alpha   90.00
_cell.angle_beta   90.00
_cell.angle_gamma   90.00
#
_symmetry.space_group_name_H-M   'P 1'
#
loop_
_entity.id
_entity.type
_entity.pdbx_description
1 polymer ?
#
loop_
_entity_poly.entity_id
_entity_poly.type
_entity_poly.pdbx_seq_one_letter_code
_entity_poly.pdbx_strand_id
1 'polypeptide(L)' 'MIIQHHIEKLLNGQITAYQIGKATNLNINMLQKYITGERKIENMTLKTAEKLYKYYIDTQKES' A
#
# COMPACT_ATOMS: atom_id res chain seq x y z
N MET A 1 -4.71 -7.86 13.04
CA MET A 1 -4.44 -6.40 13.12
C MET A 1 -3.02 -5.98 12.72
N ILE A 2 -2.10 -6.89 12.35
CA ILE A 2 -0.71 -6.53 12.01
C ILE A 2 -0.57 -6.02 10.56
N ILE A 3 -1.26 -6.66 9.61
CA ILE A 3 -1.16 -6.35 8.17
C ILE A 3 -1.64 -4.92 7.85
N GLN A 4 -2.79 -4.52 8.40
CA GLN A 4 -3.35 -3.18 8.17
C GLN A 4 -2.37 -2.08 8.61
N HIS A 5 -1.77 -2.22 9.79
CA HIS A 5 -0.80 -1.25 10.32
C HIS A 5 0.43 -1.08 9.41
N HIS A 6 0.92 -2.17 8.82
CA HIS A 6 2.03 -2.10 7.87
C HIS A 6 1.63 -1.41 6.57
N ILE A 7 0.43 -1.67 6.07
CA ILE A 7 -0.11 -0.98 4.89
C ILE A 7 -0.32 0.51 5.18
N GLU A 8 -0.83 0.87 6.36
CA GLU A 8 -0.97 2.27 6.79
C GLU A 8 0.38 2.98 6.86
N LYS A 9 1.40 2.35 7.45
CA LYS A 9 2.78 2.88 7.46
C LYS A 9 3.35 3.06 6.06
N LEU A 10 3.10 2.11 5.17
CA LEU A 10 3.53 2.19 3.77
C LEU A 10 2.86 3.40 3.09
N LEU A 11 1.54 3.52 3.19
CA LEU A 11 0.77 4.55 2.48
C LEU A 11 0.96 5.96 3.04
N ASN A 12 1.19 6.09 4.35
CA ASN A 12 1.50 7.36 5.01
C ASN A 12 3.00 7.73 4.94
N GLY A 13 3.83 6.88 4.33
CA GLY A 13 5.24 7.14 4.14
C GLY A 13 5.54 8.15 3.03
N GLN A 14 6.81 8.36 2.71
CA GLN A 14 7.25 9.22 1.60
C GLN A 14 7.07 8.59 0.21
N ILE A 15 6.43 7.43 0.15
CA ILE A 15 6.27 6.71 -1.11
C ILE A 15 5.02 7.16 -1.85
N THR A 16 5.18 7.39 -3.15
CA THR A 16 4.09 7.83 -4.00
C THR A 16 3.23 6.67 -4.49
N ALA A 17 1.95 6.95 -4.79
CA ALA A 17 1.07 6.00 -5.46
C ALA A 17 1.67 5.45 -6.77
N TYR A 18 2.47 6.26 -7.47
CA TYR A 18 3.19 5.85 -8.68
C TYR A 18 4.24 4.79 -8.39
N GLN A 19 5.10 4.99 -7.39
CA GLN A 19 6.13 4.02 -7.00
C GLN A 19 5.51 2.68 -6.57
N ILE A 20 4.49 2.73 -5.71
CA ILE A 20 3.76 1.53 -5.29
C ILE A 20 3.11 0.86 -6.50
N GLY A 21 2.41 1.62 -7.35
CA GLY A 21 1.69 1.11 -8.51
C GLY A 21 2.63 0.40 -9.49
N LYS A 22 3.80 0.98 -9.75
CA LYS A 22 4.84 0.41 -10.62
C LYS A 22 5.39 -0.91 -10.08
N ALA A 23 5.60 -1.02 -8.76
CA ALA A 23 6.15 -2.24 -8.15
C ALA A 23 5.09 -3.35 -7.95
N THR A 24 3.85 -2.98 -7.61
CA THR A 24 2.79 -3.93 -7.24
C THR A 24 1.82 -4.27 -8.39
N ASN A 25 1.94 -3.56 -9.51
CA ASN A 25 0.99 -3.58 -10.61
C ASN A 25 -0.45 -3.33 -10.12
N LEU A 26 -0.60 -2.33 -9.25
CA LEU A 26 -1.87 -1.83 -8.75
C LEU A 26 -2.23 -0.51 -9.44
N ASN A 27 -3.52 -0.23 -9.51
CA ASN A 27 -4.00 1.01 -10.12
C ASN A 27 -3.58 2.23 -9.29
N ILE A 28 -2.92 3.19 -9.92
CA ILE A 28 -2.39 4.40 -9.26
C ILE A 28 -3.51 5.25 -8.66
N ASN A 29 -4.63 5.43 -9.38
CA ASN A 29 -5.77 6.22 -8.87
C ASN A 29 -6.40 5.57 -7.63
N MET A 30 -6.47 4.23 -7.60
CA MET A 30 -6.91 3.50 -6.41
C MET A 30 -5.96 3.75 -5.23
N LEU A 31 -4.64 3.64 -5.46
CA LEU A 31 -3.63 3.88 -4.43
C LEU A 31 -3.69 5.31 -3.90
N GLN A 32 -3.86 6.28 -4.79
CA GLN A 32 -3.97 7.68 -4.42
C GLN A 32 -5.16 7.92 -3.48
N LYS A 33 -6.31 7.28 -3.73
CA LYS A 33 -7.47 7.36 -2.82
C LYS A 33 -7.20 6.78 -1.43
N TYR A 34 -6.34 5.76 -1.33
CA TYR A 34 -5.94 5.24 -0.02
C TYR A 34 -4.95 6.19 0.68
N ILE A 35 -4.01 6.78 -0.06
CA ILE A 35 -3.03 7.75 0.47
C ILE A 35 -3.72 9.04 0.92
N THR A 36 -4.70 9.55 0.16
CA THR A 36 -5.46 10.77 0.51
C THR A 36 -6.52 10.52 1.59
N GLY A 37 -6.76 9.26 1.96
CA GLY A 37 -7.79 8.89 2.93
C GLY A 37 -9.22 8.90 2.39
N GLU A 38 -9.42 9.20 1.10
CA GLU A 38 -10.73 9.10 0.42
C GLU A 38 -11.32 7.69 0.48
N ARG A 39 -10.46 6.67 0.52
CA ARG A 39 -10.84 5.28 0.69
C ARG A 39 -10.15 4.69 1.91
N LYS A 40 -10.93 4.09 2.79
CA LYS A 40 -10.41 3.41 3.97
C LYS A 40 -9.82 2.05 3.64
N ILE A 41 -8.74 1.69 4.33
CA ILE A 41 -8.05 0.39 4.18
C ILE A 41 -8.93 -0.78 4.65
N GLU A 42 -9.86 -0.54 5.58
CA GLU A 42 -10.88 -1.54 5.99
C GLU A 42 -11.74 -2.03 4.80
N ASN A 43 -11.89 -1.21 3.76
CA ASN A 43 -12.65 -1.51 2.53
C ASN A 43 -11.75 -1.99 1.37
N MET A 44 -10.54 -2.44 1.68
CA MET A 44 -9.59 -2.99 0.72
C MET A 44 -9.88 -4.47 0.45
N THR A 45 -9.66 -4.92 -0.78
CA THR A 45 -9.75 -6.34 -1.09
C THR A 45 -8.51 -7.07 -0.58
N LEU A 46 -8.66 -8.34 -0.19
CA LEU A 46 -7.57 -9.16 0.31
C LEU A 46 -6.38 -9.19 -0.68
N LYS A 47 -6.67 -9.35 -1.98
CA LYS A 47 -5.65 -9.34 -3.05
C LYS A 47 -4.83 -8.05 -3.11
N THR A 48 -5.46 -6.89 -2.88
CA THR A 48 -4.74 -5.61 -2.84
C THR A 48 -3.90 -5.52 -1.56
N ALA A 49 -4.45 -5.95 -0.43
CA ALA A 49 -3.73 -5.96 0.85
C ALA A 49 -2.48 -6.84 0.80
N GLU A 50 -2.58 -8.05 0.23
CA GLU A 50 -1.44 -8.96 0.06
C GLU A 50 -0.32 -8.34 -0.77
N LYS A 51 -0.66 -7.70 -1.89
CA LYS A 51 0.33 -7.03 -2.76
C LYS A 51 1.06 -5.90 -2.05
N LEU A 52 0.32 -5.06 -1.32
CA LEU A 52 0.88 -3.94 -0.57
C LEU A 52 1.74 -4.42 0.59
N TYR A 53 1.28 -5.44 1.32
CA TYR A 53 2.04 -6.00 2.44
C TYR A 53 3.33 -6.67 1.98
N LYS A 54 3.28 -7.44 0.87
CA LYS A 54 4.47 -8.02 0.26
C LYS A 54 5.48 -6.94 -0.12
N TYR A 55 5.03 -5.89 -0.78
CA TYR A 55 5.88 -4.77 -1.16
C TYR A 55 6.50 -4.07 0.06
N TYR A 56 5.72 -3.87 1.13
CA TYR A 56 6.25 -3.35 2.39
C TYR A 56 7.38 -4.23 2.95
N ILE A 57 7.20 -5.56 3.01
CA ILE A 57 8.26 -6.47 3.46
C ILE A 57 9.50 -6.38 2.57
N ASP A 58 9.31 -6.37 1.25
CA ASP A 58 10.42 -6.32 0.29
C ASP A 58 11.23 -5.04 0.47
N THR A 59 10.59 -3.88 0.67
CA THR A 59 11.30 -2.61 0.96
C THR A 59 12.04 -2.58 2.30
N GLN A 60 11.67 -3.43 3.26
CA GLN A 60 12.37 -3.52 4.56
C GLN A 60 13.56 -4.50 4.53
N LYS A 61 13.63 -5.39 3.53
CA LYS A 61 14.74 -6.34 3.37
C LYS A 61 15.99 -5.74 2.72
N GLU A 62 15.85 -4.59 2.07
CA GLU A 62 16.95 -3.87 1.42
C GLU A 62 17.61 -2.81 2.33
N SER A 63 17.27 -2.78 3.63
CA SER A 63 17.86 -1.89 4.65
C SER A 63 18.68 -2.66 5.68
#